data_AF-A0A947NYV1-F1
#
_entry.id   AF-A0A947NYV1-F1
#
_cell.length_a   1.000
_cell.length_b   1.000
_cell.length_c   1.000
_cell.angle_alpha   90.00
_cell.angle_beta   90.00
_cell.angle_gamma   90.00
#
_symmetry.space_group_name_H-M   'P 1'
#
loop_
_entity.id
_entity.type
_entity.pdbx_description
1 polymer ?
#
loop_
_entity_poly.entity_id
_entity_poly.type
_entity_poly.pdbx_seq_one_letter_code
_entity_poly.pdbx_strand_id
1 'polypeptide(L)'
;MKLPIVTAWLPIIVTLLVLGGCGKKTRLVPPQAVIPARITDLRYQLDTSGVKLYWSWPERSNQGERLHTINEFILERAVFPKGTYCSDCPVTYEILATIDGGNIPETRQARTVEYQEANLTTGTHYLYRVRSSMGWPVISNASEPVEFTWQPPVVPPAHPTAKAYDQKIILSWQPPVNDINGTPLTAQPSYRIERSEDQEKFSLLAHGIMETIYTDRRVTNGTPYTYRIRAERKAGGIGLYSTAITATPLDLTPPPPPRHLSTIMIKEGIRILWEPVLDPDIAGYLLYRRVVLVPETSATMPEDSGYEVIAKLHDPGANNALDREIPARVQKIIYALKSYDRATPANTSPLSQSTTIIPDR
;
A
#
# COMPACT_ATOMS: atom_id res chain seq x y z
N MET A 1 116.17 23.48 -4.70
CA MET A 1 115.89 24.26 -3.48
C MET A 1 114.40 24.55 -3.48
N LYS A 2 113.64 23.98 -2.53
CA LYS A 2 112.17 23.92 -2.54
C LYS A 2 111.54 25.27 -2.20
N LEU A 3 110.52 25.67 -2.96
CA LEU A 3 109.58 26.75 -2.64
C LEU A 3 108.17 26.24 -2.97
N PRO A 4 107.23 26.16 -2.01
CA PRO A 4 105.83 25.98 -2.34
C PRO A 4 105.08 27.31 -2.22
N ILE A 5 104.64 27.76 -3.40
CA ILE A 5 103.46 28.58 -3.64
C ILE A 5 102.24 27.72 -3.25
N VAL A 6 101.27 28.29 -2.53
CA VAL A 6 99.82 28.33 -2.86
C VAL A 6 99.08 28.92 -1.65
N THR A 7 98.98 30.25 -1.64
CA THR A 7 97.97 31.01 -0.89
C THR A 7 96.75 31.17 -1.81
N ALA A 8 95.77 30.27 -1.75
CA ALA A 8 94.55 30.41 -2.56
C ALA A 8 93.37 29.54 -2.09
N TRP A 9 93.07 29.46 -0.78
CA TRP A 9 91.85 28.78 -0.29
C TRP A 9 91.13 29.49 0.86
N LEU A 10 91.48 30.76 1.16
CA LEU A 10 90.85 31.49 2.26
C LEU A 10 89.53 32.23 1.95
N PRO A 11 89.12 32.56 0.71
CA PRO A 11 87.84 33.25 0.52
C PRO A 11 86.64 32.32 0.25
N ILE A 12 86.82 31.01 0.03
CA ILE A 12 85.72 30.08 -0.27
C ILE A 12 85.11 29.45 0.99
N ILE A 13 85.88 29.35 2.08
CA ILE A 13 85.39 28.77 3.35
C ILE A 13 84.48 29.76 4.12
N VAL A 14 84.59 31.07 3.86
CA VAL A 14 83.77 32.08 4.54
C VAL A 14 82.37 32.22 3.90
N THR A 15 82.20 31.89 2.63
CA THR A 15 80.89 31.98 1.93
C THR A 15 79.95 30.81 2.23
N LEU A 16 80.47 29.70 2.77
CA LEU A 16 79.68 28.51 3.15
C LEU A 16 79.12 28.57 4.59
N LEU A 17 79.50 29.60 5.36
CA LEU A 17 79.08 29.79 6.75
C LEU A 17 77.85 30.70 6.93
N VAL A 18 77.26 31.23 5.84
CA VAL A 18 76.08 32.13 5.89
C VAL A 18 74.78 31.42 5.49
N LEU A 19 74.82 30.13 5.14
CA LEU A 19 73.61 29.29 4.98
C LEU A 19 73.27 28.52 6.27
N GLY A 20 73.55 29.13 7.43
CA GLY A 20 73.02 28.70 8.72
C GLY A 20 71.53 29.02 8.84
N GLY A 21 70.70 28.41 7.99
CA GLY A 21 69.25 28.45 8.17
C GLY A 21 68.92 27.75 9.48
N CYS A 22 68.53 28.53 10.51
CA CYS A 22 67.93 27.99 11.73
C CYS A 22 66.60 27.33 11.37
N GLY A 23 66.63 26.06 10.97
CA GLY A 23 65.46 25.20 10.96
C GLY A 23 64.96 25.08 12.40
N LYS A 24 64.01 25.92 12.78
CA LYS A 24 63.34 25.87 14.09
C LYS A 24 62.59 24.53 14.14
N LYS A 25 63.12 23.55 14.87
CA LYS A 25 62.39 22.32 15.19
C LYS A 25 61.20 22.73 16.07
N THR A 26 60.07 23.03 15.44
CA THR A 26 58.81 23.21 16.15
C THR A 26 58.39 21.87 16.75
N ARG A 27 57.61 21.91 17.81
CA ARG A 27 57.08 20.69 18.43
C ARG A 27 56.29 19.94 17.36
N LEU A 28 56.52 18.63 17.24
CA LEU A 28 55.65 17.75 16.46
C LEU A 28 54.22 17.95 16.97
N VAL A 29 53.35 18.52 16.14
CA VAL A 29 51.91 18.51 16.38
C VAL A 29 51.45 17.14 15.90
N PRO A 30 50.95 16.26 16.80
CA PRO A 30 50.41 14.98 16.38
C PRO A 30 49.30 15.24 15.34
N PRO A 31 49.23 14.45 14.25
CA PRO A 31 48.11 14.56 13.34
C PRO A 31 46.83 14.40 14.16
N GLN A 32 45.89 15.35 13.99
CA GLN A 32 44.61 15.24 14.66
C GLN A 32 43.93 13.97 14.18
N ALA A 33 43.45 13.15 15.13
CA ALA A 33 42.67 11.98 14.80
C ALA A 33 41.35 12.43 14.17
N VAL A 34 41.17 12.11 12.90
CA VAL A 34 39.92 12.33 12.17
C VAL A 34 38.89 11.40 12.79
N ILE A 35 37.93 11.89 13.58
CA ILE A 35 36.92 11.03 14.22
C ILE A 35 35.68 10.98 13.34
N PRO A 36 35.11 9.81 13.01
CA PRO A 36 33.92 9.74 12.17
C PRO A 36 32.74 10.50 12.77
N ALA A 37 31.92 11.11 11.90
CA ALA A 37 30.65 11.68 12.32
C ALA A 37 29.75 10.59 12.93
N ARG A 38 28.89 11.03 13.85
CA ARG A 38 27.89 10.18 14.47
C ARG A 38 26.91 9.66 13.40
N ILE A 39 26.57 8.38 13.48
CA ILE A 39 25.49 7.80 12.67
C ILE A 39 24.15 8.32 13.19
N THR A 40 23.31 8.85 12.30
CA THR A 40 22.02 9.48 12.65
C THR A 40 20.81 8.77 12.05
N ASP A 41 21.01 7.76 11.21
CA ASP A 41 19.96 7.08 10.43
C ASP A 41 19.79 5.59 10.81
N LEU A 42 20.26 5.21 12.00
CA LEU A 42 20.03 3.87 12.54
C LEU A 42 18.52 3.61 12.62
N ARG A 43 18.08 2.56 11.96
CA ARG A 43 16.68 2.13 11.90
C ARG A 43 16.61 0.61 11.93
N TYR A 44 15.43 0.08 12.22
CA TYR A 44 15.20 -1.36 12.25
C TYR A 44 13.93 -1.77 11.53
N GLN A 45 13.89 -3.04 11.14
CA GLN A 45 12.70 -3.72 10.65
C GLN A 45 12.61 -5.09 11.33
N LEU A 46 11.44 -5.42 11.87
CA LEU A 46 11.17 -6.76 12.40
C LEU A 46 10.71 -7.68 11.27
N ASP A 47 11.16 -8.93 11.30
CA ASP A 47 10.69 -10.00 10.41
C ASP A 47 10.41 -11.29 11.19
N THR A 48 10.19 -12.40 10.50
CA THR A 48 9.87 -13.69 11.13
C THR A 48 11.02 -14.31 11.91
N SER A 49 12.25 -13.88 11.63
CA SER A 49 13.48 -14.43 12.17
C SER A 49 14.11 -13.58 13.27
N GLY A 50 13.76 -12.29 13.34
CA GLY A 50 14.26 -11.38 14.38
C GLY A 50 14.20 -9.93 13.93
N VAL A 51 15.32 -9.22 14.10
CA VAL A 51 15.46 -7.81 13.72
C VAL A 51 16.55 -7.63 12.65
N LYS A 52 16.22 -6.82 11.65
CA LYS A 52 17.17 -6.24 10.71
C LYS A 52 17.46 -4.80 11.08
N LEU A 53 18.73 -4.45 11.21
CA LEU A 53 19.21 -3.11 11.49
C LEU A 53 19.87 -2.53 10.25
N TYR A 54 19.62 -1.25 10.00
CA TYR A 54 20.15 -0.52 8.87
C TYR A 54 20.73 0.82 9.30
N TRP A 55 21.88 1.18 8.74
CA TRP A 55 22.48 2.51 8.91
C TRP A 55 23.40 2.83 7.74
N SER A 56 23.66 4.12 7.54
CA SER A 56 24.56 4.60 6.48
C SER A 56 26.01 4.70 6.96
N TRP A 57 26.94 4.59 6.02
CA TRP A 57 28.35 4.89 6.28
C TRP A 57 28.51 6.40 6.48
N PRO A 58 29.24 6.85 7.52
CA PRO A 58 29.54 8.27 7.67
C PRO A 58 30.52 8.71 6.57
N GLU A 59 30.14 9.71 5.79
CA GLU A 59 31.01 10.26 4.72
C GLU A 59 31.99 11.32 5.24
N ARG A 60 31.76 11.81 6.46
CA ARG A 60 32.51 12.92 7.04
C ARG A 60 32.89 12.66 8.50
N SER A 61 33.94 13.33 8.94
CA SER A 61 34.33 13.42 10.34
C SER A 61 33.36 14.31 11.12
N ASN A 62 33.42 14.26 12.44
CA ASN A 62 32.68 15.17 13.32
C ASN A 62 33.08 16.66 13.13
N GLN A 63 34.18 16.95 12.44
CA GLN A 63 34.64 18.29 12.05
C GLN A 63 34.38 18.61 10.57
N GLY A 64 33.73 17.71 9.82
CA GLY A 64 33.32 17.92 8.44
C GLY A 64 34.34 17.48 7.38
N GLU A 65 35.50 16.96 7.79
CA GLU A 65 36.51 16.41 6.87
C GLU A 65 35.94 15.18 6.15
N ARG A 66 36.29 14.98 4.87
CA ARG A 66 35.82 13.83 4.11
C ARG A 66 36.52 12.56 4.59
N LEU A 67 35.77 11.50 4.82
CA LEU A 67 36.30 10.18 5.14
C LEU A 67 36.43 9.34 3.86
N HIS A 68 37.51 8.56 3.81
CA HIS A 68 37.76 7.62 2.71
C HIS A 68 37.62 6.17 3.14
N THR A 69 37.72 5.91 4.44
CA THR A 69 37.62 4.57 5.00
C THR A 69 36.85 4.60 6.32
N ILE A 70 36.28 3.45 6.67
CA ILE A 70 35.86 3.10 8.04
C ILE A 70 36.47 1.73 8.30
N ASN A 71 37.11 1.51 9.44
CA ASN A 71 37.71 0.20 9.70
C ASN A 71 36.63 -0.80 10.12
N GLU A 72 35.76 -0.38 11.03
CA GLU A 72 34.72 -1.23 11.58
C GLU A 72 33.54 -0.40 12.11
N PHE A 73 32.38 -1.04 12.20
CA PHE A 73 31.23 -0.57 12.95
C PHE A 73 31.07 -1.43 14.20
N ILE A 74 30.96 -0.77 15.35
CA ILE A 74 30.73 -1.43 16.64
C ILE A 74 29.23 -1.33 16.92
N LEU A 75 28.54 -2.46 16.81
CA LEU A 75 27.13 -2.58 17.15
C LEU A 75 27.01 -2.98 18.62
N GLU A 76 26.41 -2.12 19.41
CA GLU A 76 26.19 -2.30 20.84
C GLU A 76 24.71 -2.61 21.11
N ARG A 77 24.45 -3.55 22.01
CA ARG A 77 23.11 -3.98 22.41
C ARG A 77 22.94 -3.89 23.92
N ALA A 78 21.79 -3.42 24.38
CA ALA A 78 21.35 -3.58 25.76
C ALA A 78 20.05 -4.41 25.79
N VAL A 79 19.89 -5.23 26.82
CA VAL A 79 18.82 -6.22 26.92
C VAL A 79 18.12 -6.07 28.26
N PHE A 80 16.81 -5.86 28.23
CA PHE A 80 15.95 -5.79 29.40
C PHE A 80 14.96 -6.97 29.37
N PRO A 81 15.12 -7.97 30.26
CA PRO A 81 14.16 -9.05 30.39
C PRO A 81 12.73 -8.56 30.55
N LYS A 82 11.76 -9.40 30.19
CA LYS A 82 10.34 -9.05 30.21
C LYS A 82 9.93 -8.41 31.54
N GLY A 83 9.37 -7.20 31.45
CA GLY A 83 8.84 -6.45 32.60
C GLY A 83 9.90 -5.73 33.45
N THR A 84 11.17 -5.75 33.05
CA THR A 84 12.26 -5.07 33.81
C THR A 84 12.64 -3.69 33.25
N TYR A 85 12.21 -3.38 32.02
CA TYR A 85 12.53 -2.10 31.38
C TYR A 85 11.84 -0.93 32.10
N CYS A 86 12.58 0.15 32.31
CA CYS A 86 12.07 1.44 32.77
C CYS A 86 12.79 2.58 32.02
N SER A 87 12.11 3.69 31.78
CA SER A 87 12.62 4.82 30.98
C SER A 87 13.89 5.46 31.56
N ASP A 88 14.04 5.42 32.88
CA ASP A 88 15.14 6.06 33.61
C ASP A 88 16.17 5.07 34.16
N CYS A 89 16.09 3.81 33.73
CA CYS A 89 17.01 2.76 34.16
C CYS A 89 18.41 3.00 33.55
N PRO A 90 19.51 2.85 34.32
CA PRO A 90 20.85 2.86 33.75
C PRO A 90 20.98 1.79 32.66
N VAL A 91 21.37 2.20 31.46
CA VAL A 91 21.51 1.30 30.32
C VAL A 91 22.97 0.86 30.18
N THR A 92 23.23 -0.41 30.45
CA THR A 92 24.53 -1.03 30.17
C THR A 92 24.49 -1.68 28.80
N TYR A 93 25.32 -1.17 27.89
CA TYR A 93 25.47 -1.72 26.55
C TYR A 93 26.64 -2.69 26.49
N GLU A 94 26.45 -3.81 25.81
CA GLU A 94 27.49 -4.78 25.47
C GLU A 94 27.76 -4.75 23.97
N ILE A 95 28.98 -5.08 23.55
CA ILE A 95 29.30 -5.25 22.13
C ILE A 95 28.61 -6.51 21.63
N LEU A 96 27.64 -6.35 20.73
CA LEU A 96 26.96 -7.46 20.08
C LEU A 96 27.78 -7.99 18.91
N ALA A 97 28.27 -7.07 18.08
CA ALA A 97 29.03 -7.41 16.87
C ALA A 97 29.96 -6.28 16.48
N THR A 98 31.07 -6.66 15.86
CA THR A 98 31.95 -5.77 15.11
C THR A 98 31.79 -6.12 13.63
N ILE A 99 31.34 -5.16 12.83
CA ILE A 99 31.11 -5.32 11.40
C ILE A 99 32.26 -4.65 10.67
N ASP A 100 32.97 -5.40 9.83
CA ASP A 100 34.06 -4.84 9.03
C ASP A 100 33.57 -3.71 8.12
N GLY A 101 34.34 -2.63 8.11
CA GLY A 101 34.17 -1.54 7.19
C GLY A 101 34.91 -1.78 5.88
N GLY A 102 35.60 -0.75 5.39
CA GLY A 102 36.31 -0.72 4.13
C GLY A 102 36.39 0.69 3.56
N ASN A 103 36.54 0.77 2.24
CA ASN A 103 36.58 2.05 1.54
C ASN A 103 35.15 2.61 1.39
N ILE A 104 35.01 3.91 1.64
CA ILE A 104 33.80 4.67 1.33
C ILE A 104 33.84 5.00 -0.16
N PRO A 105 32.93 4.46 -0.99
CA PRO A 105 32.91 4.76 -2.42
C PRO A 105 32.57 6.23 -2.67
N GLU A 106 33.11 6.81 -3.76
CA GLU A 106 32.83 8.22 -4.14
C GLU A 106 31.45 8.44 -4.78
N THR A 107 30.60 7.42 -4.79
CA THR A 107 29.26 7.48 -5.38
C THR A 107 28.33 8.38 -4.56
N ARG A 108 27.32 9.00 -5.20
CA ARG A 108 26.31 9.86 -4.51
C ARG A 108 25.33 9.08 -3.61
N GLN A 109 25.41 7.75 -3.56
CA GLN A 109 24.54 6.93 -2.73
C GLN A 109 25.32 6.49 -1.48
N ALA A 110 24.85 6.91 -0.32
CA ALA A 110 25.36 6.43 0.96
C ALA A 110 25.25 4.91 1.02
N ARG A 111 26.39 4.23 1.21
CA ARG A 111 26.40 2.78 1.41
C ARG A 111 25.63 2.48 2.69
N THR A 112 24.67 1.57 2.61
CA THR A 112 23.90 1.09 3.78
C THR A 112 24.53 -0.20 4.29
N VAL A 113 24.70 -0.31 5.60
CA VAL A 113 24.99 -1.57 6.29
C VAL A 113 23.68 -2.22 6.68
N GLU A 114 23.58 -3.54 6.51
CA GLU A 114 22.50 -4.38 7.02
C GLU A 114 23.08 -5.38 8.01
N TYR A 115 22.46 -5.50 9.19
CA TYR A 115 22.78 -6.52 10.18
C TYR A 115 21.51 -7.24 10.63
N GLN A 116 21.51 -8.57 10.56
CA GLN A 116 20.42 -9.40 11.05
C GLN A 116 20.80 -10.00 12.41
N GLU A 117 19.96 -9.79 13.42
CA GLU A 117 19.96 -10.61 14.62
C GLU A 117 18.74 -11.54 14.62
N ALA A 118 18.98 -12.81 14.93
CA ALA A 118 17.95 -13.83 15.08
C ALA A 118 17.89 -14.35 16.52
N ASN A 119 16.96 -15.27 16.81
CA ASN A 119 16.83 -15.93 18.12
C ASN A 119 16.62 -14.98 19.30
N LEU A 120 15.93 -13.86 19.07
CA LEU A 120 15.57 -12.92 20.12
C LEU A 120 14.63 -13.56 21.13
N THR A 121 14.76 -13.16 22.40
CA THR A 121 13.98 -13.71 23.51
C THR A 121 12.63 -13.02 23.61
N THR A 122 11.54 -13.79 23.58
CA THR A 122 10.16 -13.27 23.62
C THR A 122 9.89 -12.38 24.84
N GLY A 123 9.27 -11.22 24.61
CA GLY A 123 8.91 -10.24 25.63
C GLY A 123 10.08 -9.41 26.15
N THR A 124 11.29 -9.62 25.64
CA THR A 124 12.49 -8.87 26.02
C THR A 124 12.56 -7.57 25.25
N HIS A 125 12.94 -6.50 25.94
CA HIS A 125 13.10 -5.17 25.36
C HIS A 125 14.58 -4.95 25.00
N TYR A 126 14.82 -4.59 23.74
CA TYR A 126 16.15 -4.47 23.17
C TYR A 126 16.42 -3.03 22.75
N LEU A 127 17.60 -2.54 23.07
CA LEU A 127 18.12 -1.27 22.58
C LEU A 127 19.38 -1.54 21.76
N TYR A 128 19.48 -0.92 20.60
CA TYR A 128 20.65 -1.00 19.72
C TYR A 128 21.19 0.38 19.42
N ARG A 129 22.51 0.52 19.46
CA ARG A 129 23.20 1.72 18.98
C ARG A 129 24.47 1.32 18.25
N VAL A 130 24.93 2.17 17.35
CA VAL A 130 26.10 1.89 16.52
C VAL A 130 27.15 3.00 16.64
N ARG A 131 28.42 2.61 16.63
CA ARG A 131 29.58 3.50 16.52
C ARG A 131 30.39 3.14 15.29
N SER A 132 31.08 4.12 14.73
CA SER A 132 32.10 3.89 13.70
C SER A 132 33.49 4.02 14.30
N SER A 133 34.40 3.16 13.88
CA SER A 133 35.78 3.14 14.33
C SER A 133 36.72 3.19 13.12
N MET A 134 37.79 3.98 13.24
CA MET A 134 38.91 4.03 12.30
C MET A 134 40.21 3.52 12.95
N GLY A 135 40.08 2.64 13.94
CA GLY A 135 41.19 2.10 14.73
C GLY A 135 41.21 2.64 16.15
N TRP A 136 41.94 1.99 17.06
CA TRP A 136 41.95 2.37 18.47
C TRP A 136 42.80 3.65 18.69
N PRO A 137 42.31 4.71 19.37
CA PRO A 137 40.99 4.91 20.00
C PRO A 137 40.03 5.83 19.19
N VAL A 138 40.18 5.90 17.87
CA VAL A 138 39.41 6.76 16.95
C VAL A 138 38.01 6.19 16.72
N ILE A 139 37.10 6.46 17.66
CA ILE A 139 35.72 5.96 17.68
C ILE A 139 34.74 7.14 17.74
N SER A 140 33.66 7.07 16.96
CA SER A 140 32.60 8.07 16.98
C SER A 140 31.79 8.05 18.28
N ASN A 141 31.00 9.11 18.48
CA ASN A 141 29.86 9.02 19.38
C ASN A 141 28.90 7.92 18.90
N ALA A 142 28.27 7.20 19.83
CA ALA A 142 27.23 6.22 19.50
C ALA A 142 26.03 6.93 18.90
N SER A 143 25.31 6.32 17.96
CA SER A 143 24.03 6.81 17.41
C SER A 143 22.97 7.01 18.50
N GLU A 144 21.86 7.66 18.14
CA GLU A 144 20.63 7.48 18.93
C GLU A 144 20.25 6.00 18.92
N PRO A 145 19.80 5.45 20.05
CA PRO A 145 19.41 4.06 20.09
C PRO A 145 18.06 3.86 19.41
N VAL A 146 17.90 2.71 18.75
CA VAL A 146 16.58 2.19 18.39
C VAL A 146 16.16 1.16 19.42
N GLU A 147 14.88 1.14 19.75
CA GLU A 147 14.36 0.27 20.80
C GLU A 147 13.07 -0.43 20.39
N PHE A 148 12.91 -1.68 20.82
CA PHE A 148 11.67 -2.44 20.61
C PHE A 148 11.57 -3.62 21.58
N THR A 149 10.35 -4.08 21.83
CA THR A 149 10.10 -5.34 22.54
C THR A 149 9.88 -6.45 21.53
N TRP A 150 10.73 -7.48 21.56
CA TRP A 150 10.59 -8.61 20.65
C TRP A 150 9.39 -9.47 21.04
N GLN A 151 8.56 -9.80 20.07
CA GLN A 151 7.53 -10.82 20.23
C GLN A 151 7.42 -11.63 18.93
N PRO A 152 7.23 -12.97 19.00
CA PRO A 152 7.05 -13.81 17.82
C PRO A 152 5.90 -13.30 16.96
N PRO A 153 6.03 -13.29 15.62
CA PRO A 153 4.96 -12.83 14.76
C PRO A 153 3.62 -13.51 15.01
N VAL A 154 2.53 -12.79 14.79
CA VAL A 154 1.18 -13.36 14.84
C VAL A 154 0.94 -14.20 13.60
N VAL A 155 0.27 -15.35 13.73
CA VAL A 155 -0.16 -16.13 12.55
C VAL A 155 -1.11 -15.30 11.69
N PRO A 156 -1.20 -15.58 10.37
CA PRO A 156 -2.11 -14.85 9.52
C PRO A 156 -3.57 -14.96 9.98
N PRO A 157 -4.41 -13.95 9.74
CA PRO A 157 -5.86 -14.11 9.81
C PRO A 157 -6.32 -15.27 8.91
N ALA A 158 -7.17 -16.13 9.46
CA ALA A 158 -7.63 -17.34 8.77
C ALA A 158 -8.85 -17.06 7.89
N HIS A 159 -9.06 -17.90 6.87
CA HIS A 159 -10.22 -17.86 5.97
C HIS A 159 -10.57 -16.45 5.45
N PRO A 160 -9.59 -15.70 4.89
CA PRO A 160 -9.91 -14.41 4.29
C PRO A 160 -10.86 -14.62 3.11
N THR A 161 -11.87 -13.76 3.00
CA THR A 161 -12.84 -13.75 1.89
C THR A 161 -13.03 -12.33 1.37
N ALA A 162 -13.23 -12.20 0.07
CA ALA A 162 -13.60 -10.94 -0.59
C ALA A 162 -14.90 -11.17 -1.35
N LYS A 163 -15.95 -10.42 -1.00
CA LYS A 163 -17.22 -10.43 -1.70
C LYS A 163 -17.38 -9.14 -2.48
N ALA A 164 -17.50 -9.27 -3.80
CA ALA A 164 -17.78 -8.17 -4.72
C ALA A 164 -19.25 -7.75 -4.66
N TYR A 165 -19.46 -6.44 -4.72
CA TYR A 165 -20.75 -5.79 -4.88
C TYR A 165 -20.57 -4.57 -5.80
N ASP A 166 -21.66 -3.87 -6.10
CA ASP A 166 -21.60 -2.62 -6.84
C ASP A 166 -20.77 -1.56 -6.09
N GLN A 167 -19.69 -1.11 -6.74
CA GLN A 167 -18.74 -0.09 -6.27
C GLN A 167 -18.14 -0.36 -4.89
N LYS A 168 -18.16 -1.62 -4.43
CA LYS A 168 -17.55 -1.99 -3.15
C LYS A 168 -17.13 -3.45 -3.10
N ILE A 169 -16.10 -3.74 -2.31
CA ILE A 169 -15.70 -5.09 -1.91
C ILE A 169 -15.76 -5.17 -0.39
N ILE A 170 -16.44 -6.20 0.12
CA ILE A 170 -16.48 -6.51 1.54
C ILE A 170 -15.51 -7.65 1.82
N LEU A 171 -14.50 -7.34 2.63
CA LEU A 171 -13.51 -8.28 3.13
C LEU A 171 -13.96 -8.81 4.49
N SER A 172 -13.81 -10.11 4.73
CA SER A 172 -13.99 -10.69 6.06
C SER A 172 -13.01 -11.82 6.32
N TRP A 173 -12.63 -12.01 7.58
CA TRP A 173 -11.63 -13.00 7.99
C TRP A 173 -11.93 -13.51 9.40
N GLN A 174 -11.20 -14.53 9.83
CA GLN A 174 -11.21 -15.01 11.20
C GLN A 174 -9.97 -14.48 11.95
N PRO A 175 -10.15 -14.04 13.21
CA PRO A 175 -9.06 -13.51 14.01
C PRO A 175 -8.06 -14.62 14.34
N PRO A 176 -6.74 -14.36 14.28
CA PRO A 176 -5.77 -15.31 14.81
C PRO A 176 -5.86 -15.39 16.34
N VAL A 177 -5.64 -16.58 16.89
CA VAL A 177 -5.67 -16.82 18.34
C VAL A 177 -4.30 -17.14 18.93
N ASN A 178 -3.31 -17.45 18.09
CA ASN A 178 -1.94 -17.81 18.50
C ASN A 178 -0.89 -17.01 17.70
N ASP A 179 0.35 -17.04 18.18
CA ASP A 179 1.53 -16.66 17.42
C ASP A 179 2.13 -17.83 16.62
N ILE A 180 3.17 -17.57 15.84
CA ILE A 180 3.82 -18.61 15.02
C ILE A 180 4.42 -19.78 15.83
N ASN A 181 4.62 -19.61 17.13
CA ASN A 181 5.11 -20.66 18.03
C ASN A 181 3.96 -21.40 18.73
N GLY A 182 2.70 -21.11 18.39
CA GLY A 182 1.52 -21.72 19.02
C GLY A 182 1.14 -21.10 20.37
N THR A 183 1.75 -19.98 20.76
CA THR A 183 1.43 -19.32 22.03
C THR A 183 0.15 -18.49 21.89
N PRO A 184 -0.84 -18.62 22.79
CA PRO A 184 -2.07 -17.83 22.73
C PRO A 184 -1.84 -16.32 22.82
N LEU A 185 -2.59 -15.56 22.04
CA LEU A 185 -2.58 -14.10 22.10
C LEU A 185 -3.30 -13.63 23.37
N THR A 186 -2.66 -12.72 24.11
CA THR A 186 -3.20 -12.17 25.36
C THR A 186 -4.09 -10.95 25.17
N ALA A 187 -4.11 -10.37 23.97
CA ALA A 187 -4.89 -9.20 23.63
C ALA A 187 -5.42 -9.31 22.19
N GLN A 188 -6.56 -8.69 21.93
CA GLN A 188 -7.13 -8.60 20.59
C GLN A 188 -6.17 -7.84 19.65
N PRO A 189 -5.76 -8.43 18.52
CA PRO A 189 -4.94 -7.74 17.54
C PRO A 189 -5.77 -6.69 16.78
N SER A 190 -5.05 -5.74 16.20
CA SER A 190 -5.59 -4.90 15.11
C SER A 190 -5.21 -5.49 13.76
N TYR A 191 -5.77 -4.99 12.66
CA TYR A 191 -5.48 -5.49 11.31
C TYR A 191 -4.94 -4.40 10.39
N ARG A 192 -4.02 -4.82 9.53
CA ARG A 192 -3.50 -4.06 8.39
C ARG A 192 -3.87 -4.78 7.11
N ILE A 193 -4.47 -4.04 6.19
CA ILE A 193 -4.93 -4.52 4.89
C ILE A 193 -4.11 -3.81 3.82
N GLU A 194 -3.55 -4.60 2.91
CA GLU A 194 -2.92 -4.09 1.71
C GLU A 194 -3.68 -4.56 0.47
N ARG A 195 -3.64 -3.74 -0.57
CA ARG A 195 -4.34 -3.95 -1.84
C ARG A 195 -3.38 -3.82 -3.01
N SER A 196 -3.59 -4.62 -4.04
CA SER A 196 -2.88 -4.60 -5.31
C SER A 196 -3.89 -4.74 -6.46
N GLU A 197 -3.61 -4.08 -7.59
CA GLU A 197 -4.36 -4.21 -8.84
C GLU A 197 -3.64 -5.12 -9.85
N ASP A 198 -2.33 -5.32 -9.67
CA ASP A 198 -1.45 -6.11 -10.54
C ASP A 198 -1.02 -7.46 -9.92
N GLN A 199 -1.51 -7.77 -8.72
CA GLN A 199 -1.11 -8.92 -7.88
C GLN A 199 0.35 -8.92 -7.40
N GLU A 200 1.15 -7.93 -7.76
CA GLU A 200 2.58 -7.87 -7.43
C GLU A 200 2.87 -6.78 -6.40
N LYS A 201 2.37 -5.57 -6.64
CA LYS A 201 2.64 -4.38 -5.83
C LYS A 201 1.47 -4.11 -4.91
N PHE A 202 1.65 -4.49 -3.66
CA PHE A 202 0.71 -4.20 -2.59
C PHE A 202 0.99 -2.84 -1.96
N SER A 203 -0.07 -2.04 -1.81
CA SER A 203 -0.06 -0.75 -1.15
C SER A 203 -0.97 -0.78 0.08
N LEU A 204 -0.67 0.07 1.07
CA LEU A 204 -1.49 0.18 2.28
C LEU A 204 -2.90 0.68 1.92
N LEU A 205 -3.92 -0.12 2.24
CA LEU A 205 -5.32 0.28 2.10
C LEU A 205 -5.88 0.83 3.42
N ALA A 206 -5.64 0.10 4.51
CA ALA A 206 -6.13 0.43 5.84
C ALA A 206 -5.27 -0.23 6.93
N HIS A 207 -5.24 0.36 8.12
CA HIS A 207 -4.55 -0.17 9.30
C HIS A 207 -5.31 0.19 10.58
N GLY A 208 -5.00 -0.49 11.68
CA GLY A 208 -5.63 -0.23 12.98
C GLY A 208 -7.09 -0.69 13.09
N ILE A 209 -7.54 -1.56 12.17
CA ILE A 209 -8.91 -2.10 12.17
C ILE A 209 -9.04 -3.08 13.35
N MET A 210 -10.11 -2.99 14.14
CA MET A 210 -10.32 -3.88 15.29
C MET A 210 -11.31 -5.01 14.99
N GLU A 211 -12.20 -4.77 14.03
CA GLU A 211 -13.19 -5.70 13.52
C GLU A 211 -12.56 -6.73 12.57
N THR A 212 -13.31 -7.80 12.29
CA THR A 212 -12.91 -8.85 11.35
C THR A 212 -13.61 -8.71 9.99
N ILE A 213 -14.02 -7.48 9.68
CA ILE A 213 -14.72 -7.09 8.46
C ILE A 213 -14.22 -5.70 8.03
N TYR A 214 -14.06 -5.49 6.73
CA TYR A 214 -13.71 -4.18 6.16
C TYR A 214 -14.41 -4.00 4.82
N THR A 215 -14.91 -2.79 4.55
CA THR A 215 -15.53 -2.46 3.26
C THR A 215 -14.63 -1.51 2.48
N ASP A 216 -14.06 -1.98 1.38
CA ASP A 216 -13.37 -1.14 0.41
C ASP A 216 -14.41 -0.52 -0.54
N ARG A 217 -14.56 0.81 -0.49
CA ARG A 217 -15.43 1.59 -1.40
C ARG A 217 -14.65 2.37 -2.46
N ARG A 218 -13.32 2.21 -2.50
CA ARG A 218 -12.44 2.92 -3.45
C ARG A 218 -12.07 1.96 -4.58
N VAL A 219 -13.09 1.34 -5.17
CA VAL A 219 -12.97 0.30 -6.19
C VAL A 219 -13.81 0.67 -7.42
N THR A 220 -13.36 0.24 -8.58
CA THR A 220 -14.06 0.43 -9.85
C THR A 220 -14.63 -0.90 -10.33
N ASN A 221 -15.90 -0.93 -10.74
CA ASN A 221 -16.52 -2.12 -11.32
C ASN A 221 -15.71 -2.63 -12.52
N GLY A 222 -15.59 -3.96 -12.65
CA GLY A 222 -14.79 -4.62 -13.68
C GLY A 222 -13.28 -4.65 -13.42
N THR A 223 -12.75 -3.91 -12.43
CA THR A 223 -11.33 -3.93 -12.08
C THR A 223 -11.06 -4.98 -10.99
N PRO A 224 -10.16 -5.96 -11.20
CA PRO A 224 -9.81 -6.91 -10.17
C PRO A 224 -8.95 -6.26 -9.08
N TYR A 225 -9.27 -6.53 -7.82
CA TYR A 225 -8.48 -6.10 -6.67
C TYR A 225 -8.07 -7.31 -5.84
N THR A 226 -6.78 -7.38 -5.51
CA THR A 226 -6.20 -8.42 -4.68
C THR A 226 -5.82 -7.85 -3.33
N TYR A 227 -6.24 -8.53 -2.27
CA TYR A 227 -6.06 -8.10 -0.89
C TYR A 227 -5.25 -9.11 -0.10
N ARG A 228 -4.43 -8.61 0.83
CA ARG A 228 -3.79 -9.42 1.87
C ARG A 228 -3.93 -8.73 3.22
N ILE A 229 -4.10 -9.53 4.26
CA ILE A 229 -4.45 -9.03 5.59
C ILE A 229 -3.46 -9.61 6.58
N ARG A 230 -2.96 -8.80 7.50
CA ARG A 230 -2.17 -9.28 8.64
C ARG A 230 -2.71 -8.73 9.94
N ALA A 231 -2.58 -9.50 11.01
CA ALA A 231 -2.81 -9.03 12.36
C ALA A 231 -1.58 -8.28 12.89
N GLU A 232 -1.79 -7.26 13.70
CA GLU A 232 -0.75 -6.45 14.34
C GLU A 232 -1.08 -6.31 15.82
N ARG A 233 -0.08 -6.54 16.69
CA ARG A 233 -0.26 -6.36 18.13
C ARG A 233 -0.21 -4.88 18.48
N LYS A 234 -1.08 -4.46 19.41
CA LYS A 234 -1.10 -3.06 19.92
C LYS A 234 0.24 -2.61 20.52
N ALA A 235 0.97 -3.52 21.16
CA ALA A 235 2.27 -3.24 21.80
C ALA A 235 3.44 -3.14 20.81
N GLY A 236 3.17 -3.09 19.50
CA GLY A 236 4.16 -3.36 18.47
C GLY A 236 4.34 -4.86 18.23
N GLY A 237 4.75 -5.20 17.02
CA GLY A 237 4.88 -6.57 16.56
C GLY A 237 4.19 -6.78 15.21
N ILE A 238 4.85 -7.54 14.36
CA ILE A 238 4.38 -7.85 12.99
C ILE A 238 3.59 -9.15 12.99
N GLY A 239 2.54 -9.22 12.17
CA GLY A 239 1.91 -10.49 11.80
C GLY A 239 2.31 -10.90 10.39
N LEU A 240 2.11 -12.18 10.10
CA LEU A 240 2.21 -12.71 8.75
C LEU A 240 0.99 -12.30 7.91
N TYR A 241 1.20 -12.10 6.62
CA TYR A 241 0.09 -11.88 5.68
C TYR A 241 -0.68 -13.17 5.44
N SER A 242 -2.00 -13.03 5.34
CA SER A 242 -2.90 -14.06 4.85
C SER A 242 -2.54 -14.45 3.42
N THR A 243 -3.07 -15.58 2.96
CA THR A 243 -3.16 -15.83 1.53
C THR A 243 -3.88 -14.66 0.86
N ALA A 244 -3.37 -14.24 -0.30
CA ALA A 244 -3.98 -13.17 -1.06
C ALA A 244 -5.34 -13.63 -1.61
N ILE A 245 -6.32 -12.73 -1.61
CA ILE A 245 -7.68 -12.98 -2.11
C ILE A 245 -8.05 -11.93 -3.13
N THR A 246 -8.66 -12.33 -4.25
CA THR A 246 -9.02 -11.44 -5.35
C THR A 246 -10.53 -11.37 -5.49
N ALA A 247 -11.05 -10.17 -5.73
CA ALA A 247 -12.43 -9.96 -6.12
C ALA A 247 -12.52 -8.86 -7.18
N THR A 248 -13.49 -8.99 -8.08
CA THR A 248 -13.79 -7.99 -9.11
C THR A 248 -15.18 -7.44 -8.80
N PRO A 249 -15.31 -6.16 -8.39
CA PRO A 249 -16.62 -5.53 -8.19
C PRO A 249 -17.39 -5.56 -9.52
N LEU A 250 -18.69 -5.78 -9.46
CA LEU A 250 -19.57 -5.81 -10.62
C LEU A 250 -20.67 -4.80 -10.41
N ASP A 251 -21.10 -4.19 -11.49
CA ASP A 251 -22.30 -3.38 -11.47
C ASP A 251 -23.53 -4.29 -11.30
N LEU A 252 -24.25 -4.08 -10.20
CA LEU A 252 -25.43 -4.85 -9.81
C LEU A 252 -26.66 -3.94 -9.65
N THR A 253 -26.55 -2.65 -9.97
CA THR A 253 -27.58 -1.66 -9.70
C THR A 253 -28.32 -1.37 -11.00
N PRO A 254 -29.58 -1.80 -11.15
CA PRO A 254 -30.34 -1.47 -12.35
C PRO A 254 -30.69 0.02 -12.40
N PRO A 255 -30.83 0.58 -13.62
CA PRO A 255 -31.33 1.93 -13.80
C PRO A 255 -32.79 2.03 -13.33
N PRO A 256 -33.29 3.22 -13.00
CA PRO A 256 -34.67 3.41 -12.58
C PRO A 256 -35.63 3.15 -13.75
N PRO A 257 -36.85 2.63 -13.50
CA PRO A 257 -37.83 2.40 -14.56
C PRO A 257 -38.29 3.72 -15.21
N PRO A 258 -38.58 3.73 -16.52
CA PRO A 258 -39.10 4.92 -17.22
C PRO A 258 -40.39 5.44 -16.60
N ARG A 259 -40.62 6.76 -16.72
CA ARG A 259 -41.79 7.45 -16.16
C ARG A 259 -42.56 8.23 -17.22
N HIS A 260 -43.76 8.66 -16.86
CA HIS A 260 -44.63 9.49 -17.70
C HIS A 260 -44.93 8.87 -19.07
N LEU A 261 -45.20 7.56 -19.08
CA LEU A 261 -45.58 6.85 -20.30
C LEU A 261 -46.91 7.37 -20.83
N SER A 262 -46.94 7.72 -22.10
CA SER A 262 -48.15 8.09 -22.82
C SER A 262 -48.15 7.50 -24.22
N THR A 263 -49.35 7.36 -24.80
CA THR A 263 -49.56 6.76 -26.11
C THR A 263 -50.37 7.69 -26.98
N ILE A 264 -49.99 7.82 -28.24
CA ILE A 264 -50.70 8.62 -29.23
C ILE A 264 -50.83 7.79 -30.50
N MET A 265 -52.05 7.69 -31.02
CA MET A 265 -52.29 7.08 -32.32
C MET A 265 -51.88 8.06 -33.44
N ILE A 266 -51.12 7.55 -34.40
CA ILE A 266 -50.69 8.28 -35.59
C ILE A 266 -50.91 7.40 -36.83
N LYS A 267 -50.70 7.95 -38.04
CA LYS A 267 -50.92 7.21 -39.29
C LYS A 267 -50.08 5.95 -39.41
N GLU A 268 -48.87 5.96 -38.85
CA GLU A 268 -47.91 4.87 -38.95
C GLU A 268 -48.05 3.80 -37.86
N GLY A 269 -48.94 4.00 -36.86
CA GLY A 269 -49.13 3.07 -35.75
C GLY A 269 -49.37 3.79 -34.41
N ILE A 270 -48.98 3.14 -33.31
CA ILE A 270 -49.10 3.70 -31.96
C ILE A 270 -47.73 4.19 -31.51
N ARG A 271 -47.60 5.49 -31.27
CA ARG A 271 -46.38 6.08 -30.71
C ARG A 271 -46.45 6.06 -29.20
N ILE A 272 -45.44 5.48 -28.57
CA ILE A 272 -45.23 5.46 -27.13
C ILE A 272 -44.20 6.53 -26.81
N LEU A 273 -44.50 7.39 -25.85
CA LEU A 273 -43.66 8.48 -25.37
C LEU A 273 -43.37 8.28 -23.90
N TRP A 274 -42.16 8.58 -23.45
CA TRP A 274 -41.77 8.54 -22.04
C TRP A 274 -40.70 9.59 -21.73
N GLU A 275 -40.48 9.86 -20.45
CA GLU A 275 -39.37 10.68 -19.99
C GLU A 275 -38.07 9.87 -20.00
N PRO A 276 -36.99 10.34 -20.68
CA PRO A 276 -35.68 9.68 -20.65
C PRO A 276 -35.21 9.43 -19.23
N VAL A 277 -34.67 8.23 -19.02
CA VAL A 277 -34.04 7.88 -17.75
C VAL A 277 -32.66 8.54 -17.69
N LEU A 278 -32.46 9.36 -16.66
CA LEU A 278 -31.17 9.98 -16.37
C LEU A 278 -30.35 9.04 -15.49
N ASP A 279 -29.61 8.15 -16.14
CA ASP A 279 -28.66 7.24 -15.49
C ASP A 279 -27.34 7.23 -16.29
N PRO A 280 -26.16 7.42 -15.67
CA PRO A 280 -24.88 7.48 -16.38
C PRO A 280 -24.55 6.25 -17.23
N ASP A 281 -25.02 5.06 -16.84
CA ASP A 281 -24.67 3.79 -17.48
C ASP A 281 -25.83 3.18 -18.29
N ILE A 282 -26.94 3.90 -18.47
CA ILE A 282 -28.05 3.40 -19.29
C ILE A 282 -27.59 3.05 -20.71
N ALA A 283 -28.02 1.88 -21.17
CA ALA A 283 -27.80 1.39 -22.53
C ALA A 283 -29.05 1.56 -23.40
N GLY A 284 -30.24 1.51 -22.80
CA GLY A 284 -31.50 1.82 -23.46
C GLY A 284 -32.70 1.19 -22.78
N TYR A 285 -33.68 0.77 -23.59
CA TYR A 285 -35.00 0.39 -23.10
C TYR A 285 -35.54 -0.89 -23.75
N LEU A 286 -36.35 -1.63 -23.00
CA LEU A 286 -37.15 -2.75 -23.49
C LEU A 286 -38.62 -2.31 -23.49
N LEU A 287 -39.24 -2.32 -24.68
CA LEU A 287 -40.65 -2.00 -24.84
C LEU A 287 -41.48 -3.28 -24.76
N TYR A 288 -42.40 -3.30 -23.80
CA TYR A 288 -43.33 -4.39 -23.57
C TYR A 288 -44.73 -4.02 -24.06
N ARG A 289 -45.40 -4.99 -24.68
CA ARG A 289 -46.79 -4.89 -25.12
C ARG A 289 -47.61 -6.02 -24.55
N ARG A 290 -48.79 -5.71 -24.03
CA ARG A 290 -49.83 -6.68 -23.69
C ARG A 290 -51.12 -6.33 -24.41
N VAL A 291 -51.73 -7.33 -25.02
CA VAL A 291 -52.93 -7.20 -25.84
C VAL A 291 -54.11 -7.86 -25.12
N VAL A 292 -55.25 -7.18 -25.08
CA VAL A 292 -56.51 -7.75 -24.57
C VAL A 292 -57.47 -7.89 -25.74
N LEU A 293 -57.87 -9.14 -26.05
CA LEU A 293 -58.72 -9.48 -27.21
C LEU A 293 -60.21 -9.52 -26.82
N VAL A 294 -61.09 -9.32 -27.81
CA VAL A 294 -62.55 -9.52 -27.67
C VAL A 294 -62.95 -10.90 -28.22
N PRO A 295 -63.73 -11.77 -27.52
CA PRO A 295 -64.05 -11.83 -26.09
C PRO A 295 -63.64 -13.20 -25.50
N GLU A 296 -62.64 -13.28 -24.63
CA GLU A 296 -62.46 -14.51 -23.83
C GLU A 296 -62.43 -14.22 -22.33
N THR A 297 -63.56 -14.56 -21.72
CA THR A 297 -63.77 -15.03 -20.34
C THR A 297 -62.63 -14.80 -19.35
N SER A 298 -62.84 -13.81 -18.50
CA SER A 298 -62.62 -13.82 -17.04
C SER A 298 -61.67 -14.88 -16.49
N ALA A 299 -60.40 -14.83 -16.87
CA ALA A 299 -59.32 -15.32 -16.04
C ALA A 299 -58.54 -14.10 -15.55
N THR A 300 -58.50 -13.91 -14.22
CA THR A 300 -57.72 -12.88 -13.56
C THR A 300 -56.23 -13.20 -13.79
N MET A 301 -55.71 -12.76 -14.92
CA MET A 301 -54.28 -12.88 -15.25
C MET A 301 -53.50 -11.91 -14.35
N PRO A 302 -52.37 -12.33 -13.74
CA PRO A 302 -51.48 -11.43 -13.02
C PRO A 302 -51.15 -10.17 -13.83
N GLU A 303 -50.97 -9.04 -13.16
CA GLU A 303 -50.71 -7.75 -13.83
C GLU A 303 -49.47 -7.80 -14.74
N ASP A 304 -48.51 -8.69 -14.45
CA ASP A 304 -47.27 -8.91 -15.20
C ASP A 304 -47.33 -10.03 -16.26
N SER A 305 -48.42 -10.80 -16.37
CA SER A 305 -48.52 -11.87 -17.38
C SER A 305 -49.08 -11.35 -18.70
N GLY A 306 -48.58 -11.93 -19.81
CA GLY A 306 -49.03 -11.62 -21.17
C GLY A 306 -48.33 -10.43 -21.84
N TYR A 307 -47.31 -9.84 -21.22
CA TYR A 307 -46.43 -8.90 -21.92
C TYR A 307 -45.42 -9.63 -22.80
N GLU A 308 -45.29 -9.20 -24.05
CA GLU A 308 -44.21 -9.57 -24.96
C GLU A 308 -43.26 -8.40 -25.17
N VAL A 309 -41.97 -8.67 -25.39
CA VAL A 309 -41.00 -7.64 -25.78
C VAL A 309 -41.14 -7.39 -27.27
N ILE A 310 -41.56 -6.18 -27.65
CA ILE A 310 -41.74 -5.79 -29.05
C ILE A 310 -40.59 -4.97 -29.61
N ALA A 311 -39.77 -4.36 -28.75
CA ALA A 311 -38.56 -3.67 -29.16
C ALA A 311 -37.51 -3.65 -28.06
N LYS A 312 -36.23 -3.76 -28.45
CA LYS A 312 -35.07 -3.42 -27.63
C LYS A 312 -34.38 -2.21 -28.26
N LEU A 313 -34.44 -1.09 -27.57
CA LEU A 313 -33.84 0.17 -27.98
C LEU A 313 -32.42 0.24 -27.42
N HIS A 314 -31.44 0.44 -28.29
CA HIS A 314 -30.02 0.61 -27.95
C HIS A 314 -29.65 2.11 -27.99
N ASP A 315 -30.50 2.94 -27.40
CA ASP A 315 -30.34 4.39 -27.34
C ASP A 315 -30.66 4.88 -25.92
N PRO A 316 -29.65 5.33 -25.16
CA PRO A 316 -29.80 5.91 -23.82
C PRO A 316 -30.78 7.10 -23.79
N GLY A 317 -30.79 7.90 -24.86
CA GLY A 317 -31.58 9.13 -24.97
C GLY A 317 -32.98 8.92 -25.56
N ALA A 318 -33.37 7.67 -25.88
CA ALA A 318 -34.67 7.40 -26.46
C ALA A 318 -35.78 7.87 -25.51
N ASN A 319 -36.70 8.65 -26.06
CA ASN A 319 -37.90 9.15 -25.38
C ASN A 319 -39.19 8.70 -26.09
N ASN A 320 -39.06 7.93 -27.17
CA ASN A 320 -40.18 7.46 -27.95
C ASN A 320 -39.88 6.16 -28.71
N ALA A 321 -40.94 5.41 -29.00
CA ALA A 321 -40.93 4.25 -29.88
C ALA A 321 -42.25 4.17 -30.65
N LEU A 322 -42.25 3.45 -31.77
CA LEU A 322 -43.43 3.26 -32.61
C LEU A 322 -43.73 1.77 -32.74
N ASP A 323 -44.91 1.36 -32.25
CA ASP A 323 -45.48 0.06 -32.55
C ASP A 323 -46.26 0.15 -33.87
N ARG A 324 -45.75 -0.55 -34.90
CA ARG A 324 -46.36 -0.62 -36.23
C ARG A 324 -47.20 -1.88 -36.45
N GLU A 325 -47.07 -2.87 -35.58
CA GLU A 325 -47.62 -4.20 -35.76
C GLU A 325 -48.83 -4.39 -34.85
N ILE A 326 -49.86 -3.55 -35.04
CA ILE A 326 -51.06 -3.55 -34.21
C ILE A 326 -51.92 -4.77 -34.56
N PRO A 327 -52.17 -5.70 -33.62
CA PRO A 327 -52.97 -6.89 -33.92
C PRO A 327 -54.42 -6.53 -34.24
N ALA A 328 -55.09 -7.35 -35.07
CA ALA A 328 -56.51 -7.20 -35.34
C ALA A 328 -57.37 -7.66 -34.13
N ARG A 329 -58.60 -7.13 -34.00
CA ARG A 329 -59.60 -7.51 -32.97
C ARG A 329 -59.17 -7.24 -31.52
N VAL A 330 -58.41 -6.18 -31.30
CA VAL A 330 -57.94 -5.78 -29.97
C VAL A 330 -58.95 -4.88 -29.27
N GLN A 331 -59.25 -5.18 -28.01
CA GLN A 331 -60.06 -4.33 -27.13
C GLN A 331 -59.25 -3.17 -26.56
N LYS A 332 -58.05 -3.48 -26.06
CA LYS A 332 -57.09 -2.50 -25.55
C LYS A 332 -55.67 -3.05 -25.63
N ILE A 333 -54.71 -2.14 -25.82
CA ILE A 333 -53.28 -2.45 -25.77
C ILE A 333 -52.69 -1.73 -24.58
N ILE A 334 -51.83 -2.43 -23.86
CA ILE A 334 -51.16 -1.93 -22.66
C ILE A 334 -49.66 -1.97 -22.95
N TYR A 335 -49.01 -0.82 -22.80
CA TYR A 335 -47.57 -0.68 -22.97
C TYR A 335 -46.89 -0.39 -21.64
N ALA A 336 -45.71 -0.99 -21.45
CA ALA A 336 -44.83 -0.72 -20.34
C ALA A 336 -43.37 -0.77 -20.84
N LEU A 337 -42.46 -0.15 -20.10
CA LEU A 337 -41.04 -0.18 -20.42
C LEU A 337 -40.21 -0.70 -19.25
N LYS A 338 -39.06 -1.29 -19.57
CA LYS A 338 -37.92 -1.40 -18.66
C LYS A 338 -36.76 -0.59 -19.23
N SER A 339 -35.93 -0.02 -18.36
CA SER A 339 -34.59 0.45 -18.71
C SER A 339 -33.57 -0.65 -18.43
N TYR A 340 -32.45 -0.63 -19.15
CA TYR A 340 -31.32 -1.52 -18.89
C TYR A 340 -29.99 -0.79 -19.05
N ASP A 341 -28.99 -1.19 -18.28
CA ASP A 341 -27.66 -0.59 -18.25
C ASP A 341 -26.66 -1.28 -19.20
N ARG A 342 -25.40 -0.86 -19.11
CA ARG A 342 -24.26 -1.42 -19.84
C ARG A 342 -23.53 -2.54 -19.11
N ALA A 343 -24.03 -3.00 -17.95
CA ALA A 343 -23.41 -4.08 -17.20
C ALA A 343 -23.41 -5.40 -18.01
N THR A 344 -22.59 -6.36 -17.60
CA THR A 344 -22.50 -7.68 -18.25
C THR A 344 -22.63 -8.79 -17.19
N PRO A 345 -23.80 -9.47 -17.10
CA PRO A 345 -25.04 -9.21 -17.84
C PRO A 345 -25.67 -7.86 -17.45
N ALA A 346 -26.45 -7.26 -18.35
CA ALA A 346 -27.10 -5.98 -18.10
C ALA A 346 -28.13 -6.11 -16.97
N ASN A 347 -28.12 -5.17 -16.02
CA ASN A 347 -29.18 -5.10 -15.04
C ASN A 347 -30.40 -4.41 -15.67
N THR A 348 -31.59 -4.85 -15.27
CA THR A 348 -32.85 -4.34 -15.83
C THR A 348 -33.73 -3.82 -14.71
N SER A 349 -34.41 -2.70 -14.97
CA SER A 349 -35.36 -2.14 -14.03
C SER A 349 -36.57 -3.06 -13.82
N PRO A 350 -37.36 -2.85 -12.75
CA PRO A 350 -38.77 -3.28 -12.73
C PRO A 350 -39.55 -2.70 -13.93
N LEU A 351 -40.74 -3.23 -14.21
CA LEU A 351 -41.63 -2.62 -15.20
C LEU A 351 -42.04 -1.22 -14.75
N SER A 352 -42.13 -0.28 -15.70
CA SER A 352 -42.72 1.04 -15.47
C SER A 352 -44.21 0.93 -15.13
N GLN A 353 -44.79 2.05 -14.69
CA GLN A 353 -46.24 2.21 -14.80
C GLN A 353 -46.67 2.04 -16.26
N SER A 354 -47.79 1.35 -16.47
CA SER A 354 -48.29 1.07 -17.82
C SER A 354 -49.17 2.19 -18.35
N THR A 355 -49.24 2.32 -19.67
CA THR A 355 -50.23 3.14 -20.37
C THR A 355 -51.14 2.26 -21.21
N THR A 356 -52.42 2.60 -21.27
CA THR A 356 -53.43 1.83 -22.02
C THR A 356 -53.98 2.69 -23.14
N ILE A 357 -54.13 2.10 -24.32
CA ILE A 357 -54.81 2.71 -25.46
C ILE A 357 -55.85 1.76 -26.04
N ILE A 358 -56.98 2.33 -26.46
CA ILE A 358 -58.03 1.63 -27.20
C ILE A 358 -57.85 2.03 -28.65
N PRO A 359 -57.50 1.11 -29.56
CA PRO A 359 -57.37 1.44 -30.98
C PRO A 359 -58.73 1.83 -31.56
N ASP A 360 -58.80 2.96 -32.26
CA ASP A 360 -59.96 3.28 -33.09
C ASP A 360 -60.10 2.23 -34.21
N ARG A 361 -61.32 1.78 -34.44
CA ARG A 361 -61.67 0.70 -35.38
C ARG A 361 -61.51 1.09 -36.84
#